data_AF-A0A2Z6QH01-F1
#
_entry.id   AF-A0A2Z6QH01-F1
#
_cell.length_a   1.000
_cell.length_b   1.000
_cell.length_c   1.000
_cell.angle_alpha   90.00
_cell.angle_beta   90.00
_cell.angle_gamma   90.00
#
_symmetry.space_group_name_H-M   'P 1'
#
loop_
_entity.id
_entity.type
_entity.pdbx_description
1 polymer ?
#
loop_
_entity_poly.entity_id
_entity_poly.type
_entity_poly.pdbx_seq_one_letter_code
_entity_poly.pdbx_strand_id
1 'polypeptide(L)'
;MYIKDRKNIVLCGRSGDGKSSIANMLTQGNIYRDSENYFKIGNSAKPVTEYLTANANEDFVVYDTIGFGSTGNNEAIKKIRQLFSMGRIPLHYICYVKRFKNLEDDVRLFEIFKKIFKDGEKNFVIIVTNSGPEWAKKEENVKLIKEKLGNYPVISVDFPCNENENYYHVDRDQRTKSLEHLLNELSIMELNQKF
;
A
#
# COMPACT_ATOMS: atom_id res chain seq x y z
N MET A 1 -14.73 -28.17 -3.02
CA MET A 1 -14.40 -26.84 -3.56
C MET A 1 -13.78 -26.04 -2.43
N TYR A 2 -12.46 -25.90 -2.41
CA TYR A 2 -11.79 -25.08 -1.39
C TYR A 2 -12.05 -23.62 -1.74
N ILE A 3 -12.80 -22.91 -0.90
CA ILE A 3 -12.82 -21.44 -0.95
C ILE A 3 -11.45 -21.02 -0.42
N LYS A 4 -10.59 -20.50 -1.30
CA LYS A 4 -9.34 -19.88 -0.87
C LYS A 4 -9.72 -18.64 -0.07
N ASP A 5 -9.32 -18.58 1.20
CA ASP A 5 -9.53 -17.38 2.01
C ASP A 5 -8.74 -16.22 1.41
N ARG A 6 -9.46 -15.17 1.02
CA ARG A 6 -8.86 -13.95 0.49
C ARG A 6 -8.04 -13.25 1.57
N LYS A 7 -6.92 -12.68 1.16
CA LYS A 7 -6.04 -11.90 2.05
C LYS A 7 -6.52 -10.45 2.10
N ASN A 8 -6.81 -9.96 3.29
CA ASN A 8 -7.15 -8.55 3.52
C ASN A 8 -5.86 -7.71 3.60
N ILE A 9 -5.74 -6.72 2.71
CA ILE A 9 -4.63 -5.77 2.64
C ILE A 9 -5.16 -4.37 2.86
N VAL A 10 -4.63 -3.64 3.84
CA VAL A 10 -4.92 -2.20 3.99
C VAL A 10 -3.71 -1.36 3.57
N LEU A 11 -3.95 -0.30 2.81
CA LEU A 11 -2.93 0.62 2.32
C LEU A 11 -3.11 1.99 2.97
N CYS A 12 -2.06 2.47 3.63
CA CYS A 12 -2.03 3.74 4.35
C CYS A 12 -0.80 4.56 3.97
N GLY A 13 -0.85 5.88 4.09
CA GLY A 13 0.22 6.77 3.63
C GLY A 13 -0.31 8.13 3.19
N ARG A 14 0.54 9.01 2.65
CA ARG A 14 0.13 10.35 2.24
C ARG A 14 -0.67 10.31 0.93
N SER A 15 -1.33 11.42 0.63
CA SER A 15 -1.85 11.66 -0.72
C SER A 15 -0.69 11.72 -1.71
N GLY A 16 -0.83 11.03 -2.85
CA GLY A 16 0.22 10.95 -3.87
C GLY A 16 1.27 9.86 -3.67
N ASP A 17 1.25 9.11 -2.56
CA ASP A 17 2.23 8.04 -2.32
C ASP A 17 2.01 6.75 -3.14
N GLY A 18 0.94 6.70 -3.95
CA GLY A 18 0.67 5.58 -4.87
C GLY A 18 -0.19 4.45 -4.29
N LYS A 19 -0.90 4.68 -3.18
CA LYS A 19 -1.82 3.69 -2.56
C LYS A 19 -2.85 3.16 -3.56
N SER A 20 -3.62 4.05 -4.20
CA SER A 20 -4.65 3.68 -5.18
C SER A 20 -4.05 2.97 -6.41
N SER A 21 -2.82 3.32 -6.80
CA SER A 21 -2.09 2.61 -7.86
C SER A 21 -1.77 1.17 -7.46
N ILE A 22 -1.24 0.95 -6.26
CA ILE A 22 -1.00 -0.39 -5.71
C ILE A 22 -2.32 -1.16 -5.60
N ALA A 23 -3.39 -0.51 -5.12
CA ALA A 23 -4.69 -1.14 -4.96
C ALA A 23 -5.23 -1.67 -6.29
N ASN A 24 -5.24 -0.83 -7.33
CA ASN A 24 -5.62 -1.24 -8.68
C ASN A 24 -4.71 -2.37 -9.21
N MET A 25 -3.39 -2.25 -9.06
CA MET A 25 -2.47 -3.31 -9.51
C MET A 25 -2.76 -4.64 -8.83
N LEU A 26 -3.07 -4.65 -7.53
CA LEU A 26 -3.40 -5.86 -6.78
C LEU A 26 -4.77 -6.44 -7.16
N THR A 27 -5.78 -5.61 -7.43
CA THR A 27 -7.16 -6.09 -7.66
C THR A 27 -7.51 -6.35 -9.12
N GLN A 28 -6.99 -5.55 -10.04
CA GLN A 28 -7.30 -5.64 -11.49
C GLN A 28 -6.06 -5.87 -12.36
N GLY A 29 -4.85 -5.95 -11.79
CA GLY A 29 -3.63 -6.26 -12.53
C GLY A 29 -3.12 -5.13 -13.45
N ASN A 30 -3.74 -3.94 -13.40
CA ASN A 30 -3.35 -2.81 -14.24
C ASN A 30 -3.79 -1.48 -13.61
N ILE A 31 -3.20 -0.38 -14.07
CA ILE A 31 -3.65 0.99 -13.79
C ILE A 31 -3.90 1.66 -15.15
N TYR A 32 -5.13 1.55 -15.64
CA TYR A 32 -5.53 2.17 -16.91
C TYR A 32 -6.05 3.60 -16.66
N ARG A 33 -6.52 4.29 -17.69
CA ARG A 33 -7.14 5.62 -17.57
C ARG A 33 -8.20 5.61 -16.45
N ASP A 34 -8.20 6.64 -15.61
CA ASP A 34 -8.93 6.70 -14.33
C ASP A 34 -10.42 6.35 -14.38
N SER A 35 -11.05 6.47 -15.55
CA SER A 35 -12.47 6.14 -15.75
C SER A 35 -12.81 4.66 -15.53
N GLU A 36 -11.84 3.77 -15.65
CA GLU A 36 -12.05 2.32 -15.56
C GLU A 36 -11.44 1.69 -14.30
N ASN A 37 -10.73 2.48 -13.49
CA ASN A 37 -10.06 1.97 -12.29
C ASN A 37 -11.05 1.78 -11.13
N TYR A 38 -10.93 0.64 -10.43
CA TYR A 38 -11.67 0.39 -9.18
C TYR A 38 -11.34 1.41 -8.09
N PHE A 39 -10.10 1.89 -8.04
CA PHE A 39 -9.65 2.94 -7.14
C PHE A 39 -9.26 4.17 -7.95
N LYS A 40 -9.91 5.31 -7.70
CA LYS A 40 -9.60 6.56 -8.39
C LYS A 40 -8.18 7.01 -8.04
N ILE A 41 -7.34 7.18 -9.05
CA ILE A 41 -5.99 7.74 -8.86
C ILE A 41 -6.12 9.25 -8.92
N GLY A 42 -5.59 9.97 -7.94
CA GLY A 42 -5.67 11.42 -7.95
C GLY A 42 -4.88 12.08 -6.83
N ASN A 43 -4.36 13.28 -7.12
CA ASN A 43 -3.65 14.13 -6.16
C ASN A 43 -4.59 15.08 -5.39
N SER A 44 -5.88 15.06 -5.71
CA SER A 44 -6.79 16.09 -5.23
C SER A 44 -7.18 15.86 -3.78
N ALA A 45 -6.92 16.85 -2.93
CA ALA A 45 -7.48 17.02 -1.59
C ALA A 45 -8.99 17.32 -1.62
N LYS A 46 -9.75 16.65 -2.50
CA LYS A 46 -11.20 16.71 -2.45
C LYS A 46 -11.63 16.05 -1.13
N PRO A 47 -12.63 16.60 -0.43
CA PRO A 47 -13.18 15.97 0.75
C PRO A 47 -13.87 14.69 0.29
N VAL A 48 -13.12 13.58 0.29
CA VAL A 48 -13.72 12.27 0.12
C VAL A 48 -14.50 12.04 1.41
N THR A 49 -15.83 12.03 1.29
CA THR A 49 -16.74 11.66 2.40
C THR A 49 -16.52 10.22 2.87
N GLU A 50 -15.84 9.42 2.04
CA GLU A 50 -15.40 8.06 2.32
C GLU A 50 -13.92 8.05 2.71
N TYR A 51 -13.63 7.60 3.93
CA TYR A 51 -12.28 7.54 4.49
C TYR A 51 -11.47 6.34 3.98
N LEU A 52 -12.14 5.42 3.30
CA LEU A 52 -11.59 4.16 2.83
C LEU A 52 -12.49 3.61 1.70
N THR A 53 -11.85 3.09 0.65
CA THR A 53 -12.47 2.37 -0.47
C THR A 53 -12.01 0.92 -0.41
N ALA A 54 -12.88 -0.03 -0.72
CA ALA A 54 -12.54 -1.45 -0.74
C ALA A 54 -12.96 -2.11 -2.06
N ASN A 55 -12.10 -2.97 -2.60
CA ASN A 55 -12.42 -3.83 -3.74
C ASN A 55 -11.73 -5.19 -3.56
N ALA A 56 -12.19 -6.22 -4.27
CA ALA A 56 -11.71 -7.59 -4.10
C ALA A 56 -11.57 -8.33 -5.43
N ASN A 57 -10.61 -9.24 -5.48
CA ASN A 57 -10.50 -10.26 -6.53
C ASN A 57 -10.47 -11.65 -5.88
N GLU A 58 -10.00 -12.66 -6.63
CA GLU A 58 -9.94 -14.04 -6.14
C GLU A 58 -8.96 -14.23 -4.97
N ASP A 59 -7.91 -13.41 -4.89
CA ASP A 59 -6.82 -13.56 -3.92
C ASP A 59 -6.88 -12.55 -2.77
N PHE A 60 -7.37 -11.34 -3.03
CA PHE A 60 -7.25 -10.19 -2.14
C PHE A 60 -8.57 -9.46 -1.92
N VAL A 61 -8.70 -8.88 -0.73
CA VAL A 61 -9.56 -7.72 -0.48
C VAL A 61 -8.64 -6.56 -0.12
N VAL A 62 -8.63 -5.51 -0.94
CA VAL A 62 -7.74 -4.36 -0.76
C VAL A 62 -8.53 -3.15 -0.29
N TYR A 63 -8.07 -2.55 0.79
CA TYR A 63 -8.63 -1.36 1.41
C TYR A 63 -7.67 -0.18 1.18
N ASP A 64 -8.05 0.75 0.30
CA ASP A 64 -7.31 1.99 0.05
C ASP A 64 -7.84 3.09 0.97
N THR A 65 -6.98 3.68 1.81
CA THR A 65 -7.39 4.76 2.71
C THR A 65 -7.19 6.13 2.07
N ILE A 66 -7.99 7.11 2.50
CA ILE A 66 -7.67 8.50 2.22
C ILE A 66 -6.24 8.81 2.73
N GLY A 67 -5.52 9.68 2.00
CA GLY A 67 -4.20 10.09 2.40
C GLY A 67 -4.21 10.78 3.77
N PHE A 68 -3.31 10.37 4.66
CA PHE A 68 -3.14 11.08 5.92
C PHE A 68 -2.48 12.43 5.65
N GLY A 69 -3.20 13.52 5.89
CA GLY A 69 -2.62 14.85 5.96
C GLY A 69 -1.75 15.02 7.21
N SER A 70 -1.03 16.14 7.29
CA SER A 70 -0.08 16.46 8.37
C SER A 70 -0.65 16.38 9.80
N THR A 71 -1.97 16.43 9.96
CA THR A 71 -2.64 16.44 11.27
C THR A 71 -3.37 15.15 11.61
N GLY A 72 -3.40 14.13 10.73
CA GLY A 72 -4.08 12.85 10.97
C GLY A 72 -5.50 13.04 11.52
N ASN A 73 -6.50 13.23 10.65
CA ASN A 73 -7.86 13.50 11.10
C ASN A 73 -8.34 12.41 12.09
N ASN A 74 -8.51 12.77 13.38
CA ASN A 74 -8.89 11.86 14.46
C ASN A 74 -10.17 11.08 14.14
N GLU A 75 -11.08 11.66 13.35
CA GLU A 75 -12.29 10.99 12.90
C GLU A 75 -11.99 9.87 11.88
N ALA A 76 -11.07 10.12 10.94
CA ALA A 76 -10.61 9.11 9.98
C ALA A 76 -9.96 7.93 10.71
N ILE A 77 -9.07 8.22 11.68
CA ILE A 77 -8.43 7.22 12.54
C ILE A 77 -9.48 6.37 13.25
N LYS A 78 -10.47 7.02 13.88
CA LYS A 78 -11.54 6.32 14.60
C LYS A 78 -12.37 5.43 13.67
N LYS A 79 -12.74 5.93 12.49
CA LYS A 79 -13.53 5.16 11.49
C LYS A 79 -12.76 3.95 10.95
N ILE A 80 -11.47 4.12 10.62
CA ILE A 80 -10.61 3.01 10.17
C ILE A 80 -10.49 1.94 11.26
N ARG A 81 -10.19 2.36 12.51
CA ARG A 81 -10.12 1.44 13.65
C ARG A 81 -11.44 0.71 13.88
N GLN A 82 -12.54 1.43 13.85
CA GLN A 82 -13.87 0.89 14.06
C GLN A 82 -14.21 -0.17 13.01
N LEU A 83 -13.92 0.11 11.73
CA LEU A 83 -14.17 -0.83 10.63
C LEU A 83 -13.47 -2.17 10.88
N PHE A 84 -12.16 -2.15 11.12
CA PHE A 84 -11.39 -3.39 11.25
C PHE A 84 -11.62 -4.09 12.60
N SER A 85 -11.81 -3.33 13.69
CA SER A 85 -12.01 -3.90 15.03
C SER A 85 -13.42 -4.45 15.21
N MET A 86 -14.46 -3.68 14.87
CA MET A 86 -15.86 -4.12 15.00
C MET A 86 -16.22 -5.14 13.92
N GLY A 87 -15.72 -4.94 12.70
CA GLY A 87 -15.92 -5.88 11.60
C GLY A 87 -15.18 -7.20 11.80
N ARG A 88 -14.29 -7.31 12.81
CA ARG A 88 -13.43 -8.46 13.08
C ARG A 88 -12.71 -8.94 11.81
N ILE A 89 -12.30 -7.98 10.97
CA ILE A 89 -11.67 -8.26 9.68
C ILE A 89 -10.19 -8.59 9.95
N PRO A 90 -9.73 -9.82 9.69
CA PRO A 90 -8.32 -10.17 9.91
C PRO A 90 -7.47 -9.53 8.82
N LEU A 91 -6.71 -8.50 9.18
CA LEU A 91 -5.75 -7.86 8.29
C LEU A 91 -4.50 -8.72 8.16
N HIS A 92 -4.23 -9.21 6.96
CA HIS A 92 -3.07 -10.06 6.67
C HIS A 92 -1.83 -9.22 6.41
N TYR A 93 -2.01 -8.08 5.73
CA TYR A 93 -0.95 -7.10 5.48
C TYR A 93 -1.47 -5.70 5.77
N ILE A 94 -0.70 -4.94 6.55
CA ILE A 94 -0.99 -3.56 6.92
C ILE A 94 0.15 -2.73 6.36
N CYS A 95 -0.09 -2.11 5.21
CA CYS A 95 0.97 -1.52 4.41
C CYS A 95 1.06 -0.01 4.66
N TYR A 96 2.23 0.46 5.11
CA TYR A 96 2.60 1.86 5.03
C TYR A 96 3.27 2.14 3.70
N VAL A 97 2.58 2.88 2.84
CA VAL A 97 3.01 3.26 1.50
C VAL A 97 3.63 4.65 1.55
N LYS A 98 4.87 4.76 1.06
CA LYS A 98 5.57 6.03 0.90
C LYS A 98 6.25 6.10 -0.44
N ARG A 99 6.45 7.30 -0.98
CA ARG A 99 7.40 7.49 -2.08
C ARG A 99 8.84 7.35 -1.62
N PHE A 100 9.76 7.04 -2.52
CA PHE A 100 11.19 6.94 -2.18
C PHE A 100 11.78 8.26 -1.64
N LYS A 101 11.16 9.41 -1.96
CA LYS A 101 11.58 10.75 -1.51
C LYS A 101 10.96 11.12 -0.15
N ASN A 102 11.68 11.94 0.62
CA ASN A 102 11.21 12.67 1.82
C ASN A 102 10.76 11.84 3.04
N LEU A 103 11.72 11.18 3.71
CA LEU A 103 11.48 10.34 4.89
C LEU A 103 11.06 11.10 6.17
N GLU A 104 11.38 12.39 6.29
CA GLU A 104 11.13 13.14 7.54
C GLU A 104 9.64 13.28 7.87
N ASP A 105 8.83 13.59 6.85
CA ASP A 105 7.37 13.68 6.99
C ASP A 105 6.76 12.31 7.34
N ASP A 106 7.36 11.23 6.83
CA ASP A 106 6.89 9.87 7.07
C ASP A 106 7.07 9.45 8.52
N VAL A 107 8.12 9.88 9.22
CA VAL A 107 8.34 9.49 10.63
C VAL A 107 7.13 9.87 11.49
N ARG A 108 6.62 11.10 11.32
CA ARG A 108 5.45 11.57 12.09
C ARG A 108 4.18 10.83 11.72
N LEU A 109 3.95 10.59 10.43
CA LEU A 109 2.76 9.89 9.94
C LEU A 109 2.79 8.41 10.31
N PHE A 110 3.98 7.80 10.33
CA PHE A 110 4.16 6.42 10.72
C PHE A 110 3.81 6.20 12.20
N GLU A 111 4.10 7.15 13.09
CA GLU A 111 3.62 7.08 14.48
C GLU A 111 2.09 7.08 14.58
N ILE A 112 1.41 7.83 13.71
CA ILE A 112 -0.06 7.82 13.63
C ILE A 112 -0.53 6.46 13.10
N PHE A 113 0.11 5.95 12.05
CA PHE A 113 -0.17 4.63 11.48
C PHE A 113 -0.04 3.51 12.53
N LYS A 114 1.04 3.49 13.33
CA LYS A 114 1.20 2.55 14.45
C LYS A 114 0.05 2.64 15.46
N LYS A 115 -0.41 3.85 15.79
CA LYS A 115 -1.55 4.05 16.72
C LYS A 115 -2.88 3.58 16.15
N ILE A 116 -3.07 3.65 14.83
CA ILE A 116 -4.28 3.14 14.17
C ILE A 116 -4.32 1.62 14.30
N PHE A 117 -3.22 0.95 13.96
CA PHE A 117 -3.14 -0.51 13.90
C PHE A 117 -2.36 -1.10 15.07
N LYS A 118 -2.54 -0.52 16.25
CA LYS A 118 -1.98 -1.06 17.48
C LYS A 118 -2.42 -2.52 17.63
N ASP A 119 -1.51 -3.37 18.06
CA ASP A 119 -1.67 -4.82 18.21
C ASP A 119 -1.66 -5.61 16.88
N GLY A 120 -1.51 -4.91 15.74
CA GLY A 120 -1.37 -5.46 14.39
C GLY A 120 0.05 -5.38 13.82
N GLU A 121 1.04 -4.93 14.61
CA GLU A 121 2.39 -4.58 14.15
C GLU A 121 3.13 -5.74 13.47
N LYS A 122 2.82 -6.98 13.85
CA LYS A 122 3.37 -8.19 13.23
C LYS A 122 3.04 -8.33 11.73
N ASN A 123 1.98 -7.65 11.28
CA ASN A 123 1.50 -7.68 9.90
C ASN A 123 1.90 -6.41 9.13
N PHE A 124 2.77 -5.56 9.71
CA PHE A 124 3.20 -4.32 9.06
C PHE A 124 4.16 -4.61 7.92
N VAL A 125 3.97 -3.88 6.82
CA VAL A 125 4.86 -3.89 5.65
C VAL A 125 5.07 -2.44 5.22
N ILE A 126 6.30 -2.08 4.89
CA ILE A 126 6.61 -0.77 4.32
C ILE A 126 6.74 -0.94 2.80
N ILE A 127 5.91 -0.25 2.03
CA ILE A 127 5.98 -0.24 0.57
C ILE A 127 6.55 1.10 0.13
N VAL A 128 7.67 1.07 -0.59
CA VAL A 128 8.31 2.24 -1.18
C VAL A 128 7.95 2.31 -2.66
N THR A 129 7.30 3.39 -3.08
CA THR A 129 6.85 3.60 -4.46
C THR A 129 7.78 4.53 -5.24
N ASN A 130 7.63 4.48 -6.57
CA ASN A 130 8.51 5.16 -7.53
C ASN A 130 9.98 4.72 -7.36
N SER A 131 10.16 3.47 -6.94
CA SER A 131 11.47 2.84 -6.81
C SER A 131 11.36 1.42 -7.35
N GLY A 132 12.16 1.09 -8.37
CA GLY A 132 12.18 -0.26 -8.90
C GLY A 132 12.67 -1.28 -7.86
N PRO A 133 12.44 -2.60 -8.07
CA PRO A 133 12.82 -3.67 -7.13
C PRO A 133 14.28 -3.64 -6.67
N GLU A 134 15.20 -3.14 -7.51
CA GLU A 134 16.63 -3.01 -7.17
C GLU A 134 16.89 -2.00 -6.04
N TRP A 135 15.97 -1.08 -5.77
CA TRP A 135 16.14 -0.08 -4.72
C TRP A 135 16.19 -0.71 -3.33
N ALA A 136 15.29 -1.66 -3.04
CA ALA A 136 15.26 -2.37 -1.75
C ALA A 136 16.38 -3.42 -1.61
N LYS A 137 17.10 -3.77 -2.69
CA LYS A 137 18.26 -4.66 -2.60
C LYS A 137 19.52 -3.97 -2.05
N LYS A 138 19.55 -2.64 -2.08
CA LYS A 138 20.66 -1.87 -1.50
C LYS A 138 20.48 -1.78 0.01
N GLU A 139 21.42 -2.35 0.76
CA GLU A 139 21.36 -2.43 2.22
C GLU A 139 21.19 -1.04 2.87
N GLU A 140 21.91 -0.03 2.38
CA GLU A 140 21.84 1.36 2.85
C GLU A 140 20.42 1.95 2.82
N ASN A 141 19.64 1.64 1.79
CA ASN A 141 18.29 2.14 1.62
C ASN A 141 17.34 1.52 2.65
N VAL A 142 17.41 0.20 2.80
CA VAL A 142 16.58 -0.54 3.75
C VAL A 142 16.97 -0.19 5.18
N LYS A 143 18.27 -0.05 5.46
CA LYS A 143 18.78 0.33 6.78
C LYS A 143 18.20 1.67 7.22
N LEU A 144 18.21 2.68 6.35
CA LEU A 144 17.65 4.00 6.66
C LEU A 144 16.15 3.94 6.99
N ILE A 145 15.37 3.16 6.21
CA ILE A 145 13.95 2.96 6.49
C ILE A 145 13.76 2.28 7.84
N LYS A 146 14.53 1.24 8.14
CA LYS A 146 14.44 0.51 9.40
C LYS A 146 14.83 1.34 10.61
N GLU A 147 15.84 2.18 10.48
CA GLU A 147 16.27 3.11 11.53
C GLU A 147 15.18 4.15 11.87
N LYS A 148 14.44 4.61 10.86
CA LYS A 148 13.47 5.72 11.01
C LYS A 148 12.05 5.25 11.28
N LEU A 149 11.62 4.16 10.66
CA LEU A 149 10.25 3.64 10.72
C LEU A 149 10.16 2.30 11.46
N GLY A 150 11.29 1.68 11.82
CA GLY A 150 11.33 0.42 12.56
C GLY A 150 11.62 -0.79 11.67
N ASN A 151 11.97 -1.91 12.31
CA ASN A 151 12.42 -3.13 11.65
C ASN A 151 11.25 -3.95 11.09
N TYR A 152 10.61 -3.44 10.04
CA TYR A 152 9.55 -4.11 9.29
C TYR A 152 10.04 -4.54 7.91
N PRO A 153 9.37 -5.52 7.25
CA PRO A 153 9.63 -5.83 5.85
C PRO A 153 9.48 -4.59 4.95
N VAL A 154 10.39 -4.44 3.99
CA VAL A 154 10.40 -3.31 3.04
C VAL A 154 10.34 -3.86 1.62
N ILE A 155 9.33 -3.45 0.86
CA ILE A 155 9.15 -3.82 -0.54
C ILE A 155 9.22 -2.54 -1.38
N SER A 156 9.99 -2.55 -2.48
CA SER A 156 10.02 -1.44 -3.43
C SER A 156 9.28 -1.78 -4.71
N VAL A 157 8.41 -0.89 -5.17
CA VAL A 157 7.61 -1.08 -6.38
C VAL A 157 7.61 0.16 -7.26
N ASP A 158 7.49 -0.06 -8.56
CA ASP A 158 7.39 1.02 -9.53
C ASP A 158 6.19 0.82 -10.46
N PHE A 159 5.17 1.64 -10.26
CA PHE A 159 3.93 1.62 -11.03
C PHE A 159 3.76 2.95 -11.79
N PRO A 160 4.55 3.17 -12.86
CA PRO A 160 4.45 4.40 -13.64
C PRO A 160 3.05 4.56 -14.21
N CYS A 161 2.54 5.77 -14.11
CA CYS A 161 1.23 6.20 -14.61
C CYS A 161 1.45 7.41 -15.53
N ASN A 162 2.14 7.21 -16.65
CA ASN A 162 2.37 8.26 -17.62
C ASN A 162 1.19 8.36 -18.59
N GLU A 163 0.75 9.59 -18.87
CA GLU A 163 -0.27 9.86 -19.88
C GLU A 163 0.29 9.80 -21.31
N ASN A 164 1.63 9.75 -21.45
CA ASN A 164 2.29 9.73 -22.74
C ASN A 164 2.28 8.32 -23.34
N GLU A 165 1.46 8.13 -24.37
CA GLU A 165 1.24 6.85 -25.05
C GLU A 165 2.53 6.23 -25.63
N ASN A 166 3.55 7.05 -25.92
CA ASN A 166 4.85 6.56 -26.41
C ASN A 166 5.58 5.64 -25.42
N TYR A 167 5.27 5.76 -24.13
CA TYR A 167 5.85 4.92 -23.07
C TYR A 167 4.94 3.77 -22.65
N TYR A 168 3.77 3.61 -23.27
CA TYR A 168 2.75 2.67 -22.81
C TYR A 168 3.25 1.23 -22.65
N HIS A 169 3.99 0.72 -23.64
CA HIS A 169 4.52 -0.65 -23.59
C HIS A 169 5.61 -0.83 -22.53
N VAL A 170 6.51 0.16 -22.40
CA VAL A 170 7.60 0.15 -21.42
C VAL A 170 7.03 0.22 -20.00
N ASP A 171 6.08 1.14 -19.77
CA ASP A 171 5.41 1.27 -18.49
C ASP A 171 4.61 0.01 -18.14
N ARG A 172 3.96 -0.61 -19.12
CA ARG A 172 3.21 -1.86 -18.88
C ARG A 172 4.13 -2.99 -18.44
N ASP A 173 5.26 -3.20 -19.12
CA ASP A 173 6.24 -4.22 -18.74
C ASP A 173 6.81 -3.95 -17.33
N GLN A 174 7.15 -2.70 -17.04
CA GLN A 174 7.63 -2.27 -15.72
C GLN A 174 6.59 -2.52 -14.62
N ARG A 175 5.31 -2.21 -14.89
CA ARG A 175 4.20 -2.46 -13.96
C ARG A 175 4.01 -3.96 -13.69
N THR A 176 4.04 -4.79 -14.74
CA THR A 176 3.92 -6.24 -14.60
C THR A 176 5.03 -6.80 -13.72
N LYS A 177 6.29 -6.47 -14.02
CA LYS A 177 7.45 -6.91 -13.23
C LYS A 177 7.37 -6.45 -11.77
N SER A 178 6.95 -5.21 -11.54
CA SER A 178 6.77 -4.69 -10.17
C SER A 178 5.62 -5.38 -9.43
N LEU A 179 4.54 -5.75 -10.12
CA LEU A 179 3.43 -6.50 -9.52
C LEU A 179 3.86 -7.93 -9.17
N GLU A 180 4.55 -8.63 -10.08
CA GLU A 180 5.10 -9.97 -9.82
C GLU A 180 6.04 -9.96 -8.61
N HIS A 181 6.93 -8.97 -8.53
CA HIS A 181 7.79 -8.79 -7.37
C HIS A 181 7.00 -8.60 -6.07
N LEU A 182 6.02 -7.69 -6.06
CA LEU A 182 5.16 -7.44 -4.89
C LEU A 182 4.45 -8.71 -4.43
N LEU A 183 3.85 -9.46 -5.36
CA LEU A 183 3.14 -10.71 -5.04
C LEU A 183 4.07 -11.78 -4.48
N ASN A 184 5.29 -11.88 -5.03
CA ASN A 184 6.29 -12.83 -4.54
C ASN A 184 6.73 -12.49 -3.10
N GLU A 185 7.04 -11.23 -2.82
CA GLU A 185 7.43 -10.78 -1.47
C GLU A 185 6.32 -11.03 -0.44
N LEU A 186 5.06 -10.73 -0.77
CA LEU A 186 3.93 -11.03 0.11
C LEU A 186 3.79 -12.54 0.37
N SER A 187 4.00 -13.37 -0.65
CA SER A 187 3.95 -14.84 -0.54
C SER A 187 5.07 -15.40 0.33
N ILE A 188 6.30 -14.89 0.18
CA ILE A 188 7.45 -15.26 1.03
C ILE A 188 7.17 -14.92 2.50
N MET A 189 6.60 -13.75 2.77
CA MET A 189 6.23 -13.37 4.13
C MET A 189 5.17 -14.30 4.73
N GLU A 190 4.19 -14.75 3.94
CA GLU A 190 3.20 -15.71 4.42
C GLU A 190 3.84 -17.05 4.82
N LEU A 191 4.81 -17.54 4.03
CA LEU A 191 5.53 -18.77 4.34
C LEU A 191 6.32 -18.64 5.64
N ASN A 192 6.96 -17.50 5.87
CA ASN A 192 7.77 -17.25 7.06
C ASN A 192 6.96 -17.07 8.35
N GLN A 193 5.65 -16.78 8.26
CA GLN A 193 4.75 -16.66 9.42
C GLN A 193 4.15 -18.00 9.87
N LYS A 194 4.33 -19.09 9.11
CA LYS A 194 3.76 -20.42 9.41
C LYS A 194 4.67 -21.32 10.26
N PHE A 195 5.81 -20.80 10.73
CA PHE A 195 6.78 -21.46 11.60
C PHE A 195 7.09 -20.60 12.81
#